data_AF-A0AAN5V8F6-F1
#
_entry.id   AF-A0AAN5V8F6-F1
#
_cell.length_a   1.000
_cell.length_b   1.000
_cell.length_c   1.000
_cell.angle_alpha   90.00
_cell.angle_beta   90.00
_cell.angle_gamma   90.00
#
_symmetry.space_group_name_H-M   'P 1'
#
loop_
_entity.id
_entity.type
_entity.pdbx_description
1 polymer ?
#
loop_
_entity_poly.entity_id
_entity_poly.type
_entity_poly.pdbx_seq_one_letter_code
_entity_poly.pdbx_strand_id
1 'polypeptide(L)'
;MKNYKVAVSYDMSDSISTHRKFVNILHTDFSYIAAIIISLDNIQDGRLDFIEQNSFGQPVFAIINKDEVIPTNIINRLTGVIDLNKKNTDRIQPAVPRLTGNI
;
A
#
# COMPACT_ATOMS: atom_id res chain seq x y z
N MET A 1 -4.65 19.02 12.32
CA MET A 1 -4.19 18.25 11.15
C MET A 1 -4.94 16.93 11.11
N LYS A 2 -5.40 16.48 9.93
CA LYS A 2 -6.07 15.16 9.81
C LYS A 2 -5.02 14.06 9.95
N ASN A 3 -5.21 13.13 10.89
CA ASN A 3 -4.28 12.03 11.14
C ASN A 3 -4.58 10.87 10.18
N TYR A 4 -3.95 10.90 9.01
CA TYR A 4 -4.11 9.84 8.02
C TYR A 4 -3.44 8.53 8.48
N LYS A 5 -4.14 7.42 8.26
CA LYS A 5 -3.70 6.05 8.59
C LYS A 5 -3.28 5.29 7.33
N VAL A 6 -2.71 4.11 7.51
CA VAL A 6 -2.47 3.13 6.44
C VAL A 6 -3.43 1.96 6.67
N ALA A 7 -4.21 1.61 5.66
CA ALA A 7 -5.08 0.44 5.74
C ALA A 7 -4.29 -0.81 5.30
N VAL A 8 -4.40 -1.90 6.04
CA VAL A 8 -3.62 -3.13 5.81
C VAL A 8 -4.51 -4.38 5.84
N SER A 9 -4.22 -5.36 4.98
CA SER A 9 -4.97 -6.63 4.94
C SER A 9 -4.49 -7.67 5.94
N TYR A 10 -3.29 -7.48 6.51
CA TYR A 10 -2.76 -8.25 7.63
C TYR A 10 -1.84 -7.36 8.48
N ASP A 11 -1.37 -7.85 9.63
CA ASP A 11 -0.49 -7.08 10.50
C ASP A 11 0.90 -6.88 9.88
N MET A 12 1.21 -5.63 9.58
CA MET A 12 2.42 -5.18 8.89
C MET A 12 3.48 -4.60 9.83
N SER A 13 3.23 -4.65 11.14
CA SER A 13 4.01 -3.88 12.12
C SER A 13 5.50 -4.19 12.10
N ASP A 14 5.87 -5.43 11.76
CA ASP A 14 7.27 -5.88 11.70
C ASP A 14 7.93 -5.68 10.33
N SER A 15 7.13 -5.42 9.29
CA SER A 15 7.58 -5.37 7.89
C SER A 15 7.75 -3.94 7.37
N ILE A 16 7.01 -2.98 7.92
CA ILE A 16 6.94 -1.60 7.41
C ILE A 16 7.10 -0.60 8.55
N SER A 17 8.16 0.22 8.50
CA SER A 17 8.34 1.33 9.42
C SER A 17 7.64 2.59 8.92
N THR A 18 6.69 3.11 9.70
CA THR A 18 5.98 4.36 9.39
C THR A 18 5.52 5.05 10.67
N HIS A 19 5.39 6.38 10.64
CA HIS A 19 4.80 7.15 11.74
C HIS A 19 3.26 7.13 11.75
N ARG A 20 2.64 6.54 10.71
CA ARG A 20 1.18 6.41 10.61
C ARG A 20 0.69 5.17 11.35
N LYS A 21 -0.50 5.25 11.93
CA LYS A 21 -1.16 4.06 12.50
C LYS A 21 -1.64 3.15 11.38
N PHE A 22 -1.60 1.84 11.64
CA PHE A 22 -2.26 0.85 10.81
C PHE A 22 -3.72 0.65 11.23
N VAL A 23 -4.58 0.33 10.27
CA VAL A 23 -5.96 -0.11 10.49
C VAL A 23 -6.27 -1.26 9.54
N ASN A 24 -7.05 -2.24 9.99
CA ASN A 24 -7.44 -3.36 9.13
C ASN A 24 -8.40 -2.86 8.02
N ILE A 25 -8.19 -3.29 6.77
CA ILE A 25 -9.06 -2.95 5.63
C ILE A 25 -10.54 -3.32 5.84
N LEU A 26 -10.84 -4.33 6.66
CA LEU A 26 -12.20 -4.76 6.99
C LEU A 26 -12.85 -3.88 8.06
N HIS A 27 -12.07 -3.09 8.79
CA HIS A 27 -12.53 -2.26 9.91
C HIS A 27 -12.34 -0.76 9.64
N THR A 28 -12.40 -0.36 8.37
CA THR A 28 -12.29 1.05 7.96
C THR A 28 -13.29 1.35 6.84
N ASP A 29 -13.80 2.56 6.82
CA ASP A 29 -14.60 3.15 5.74
C ASP A 29 -13.74 3.85 4.68
N PHE A 30 -12.43 3.59 4.68
CA PHE A 30 -11.40 4.27 3.89
C PHE A 30 -11.28 5.80 4.08
N SER A 31 -12.06 6.39 4.99
CA SER A 31 -11.90 7.79 5.37
C SER A 31 -10.58 7.99 6.10
N TYR A 32 -9.87 9.06 5.77
CA TYR A 32 -8.58 9.39 6.38
C TYR A 32 -7.51 8.29 6.19
N ILE A 33 -7.59 7.52 5.11
CA ILE A 33 -6.53 6.60 4.68
C ILE A 33 -5.62 7.28 3.66
N ALA A 34 -4.31 7.20 3.90
CA ALA A 34 -3.29 7.75 3.00
C ALA A 34 -2.82 6.73 1.95
N ALA A 35 -2.82 5.45 2.30
CA ALA A 35 -2.44 4.35 1.42
C ALA A 35 -3.04 3.04 1.92
N ILE A 36 -3.21 2.09 1.00
CA ILE A 36 -3.72 0.75 1.27
C ILE A 36 -2.64 -0.25 0.90
N ILE A 37 -2.38 -1.21 1.77
CA ILE A 37 -1.40 -2.28 1.55
C ILE A 37 -2.10 -3.62 1.70
N ILE A 38 -1.99 -4.48 0.69
CA ILE A 38 -2.75 -5.72 0.58
C ILE A 38 -1.84 -6.89 0.21
N SER A 39 -2.05 -8.05 0.84
CA SER A 39 -1.36 -9.31 0.49
C SER A 39 -1.87 -9.91 -0.79
N LEU A 40 -1.03 -10.71 -1.45
CA LEU A 40 -1.42 -11.45 -2.64
C LEU A 40 -2.60 -12.39 -2.35
N ASP A 41 -2.61 -13.09 -1.21
CA ASP A 41 -3.74 -13.92 -0.77
C ASP A 41 -5.05 -13.14 -0.71
N ASN A 42 -5.03 -11.95 -0.08
CA ASN A 42 -6.23 -11.12 0.02
C ASN A 42 -6.67 -10.61 -1.36
N ILE A 43 -5.73 -10.36 -2.29
CA ILE A 43 -6.09 -10.01 -3.67
C ILE A 43 -6.80 -11.19 -4.35
N GLN A 44 -6.28 -12.41 -4.18
CA GLN A 44 -6.88 -13.64 -4.73
C GLN A 44 -8.28 -13.89 -4.14
N ASP A 45 -8.48 -13.53 -2.87
CA ASP A 45 -9.79 -13.58 -2.19
C ASP A 45 -10.74 -12.42 -2.57
N GLY A 46 -10.41 -11.62 -3.58
CA GLY A 46 -11.27 -10.55 -4.11
C GLY A 46 -11.26 -9.26 -3.28
N ARG A 47 -10.33 -9.09 -2.32
CA ARG A 47 -10.26 -7.85 -1.50
C ARG A 47 -9.83 -6.63 -2.32
N LEU A 48 -9.16 -6.82 -3.45
CA LEU A 48 -8.84 -5.71 -4.35
C LEU A 48 -10.11 -5.10 -4.97
N ASP A 49 -11.07 -5.93 -5.37
CA ASP A 49 -12.38 -5.47 -5.88
C ASP A 49 -13.15 -4.72 -4.78
N PHE A 50 -13.13 -5.23 -3.55
CA PHE A 50 -13.73 -4.55 -2.39
C PHE A 50 -13.12 -3.15 -2.17
N ILE A 51 -11.80 -3.03 -2.26
CA ILE A 51 -11.10 -1.74 -2.12
C ILE A 51 -11.51 -0.78 -3.24
N GLU A 52 -11.54 -1.22 -4.49
CA GLU A 52 -11.91 -0.35 -5.62
C GLU A 52 -13.36 0.15 -5.54
N GLN A 53 -14.27 -0.66 -5.00
CA GLN A 53 -15.68 -0.30 -4.87
C GLN A 53 -15.97 0.66 -3.71
N ASN A 54 -15.16 0.63 -2.64
CA ASN A 54 -15.46 1.33 -1.38
C ASN A 54 -14.48 2.46 -1.04
N SER A 55 -13.30 2.47 -1.65
CA SER A 55 -12.28 3.48 -1.39
C SER A 55 -12.44 4.72 -2.27
N PHE A 56 -11.65 5.76 -2.00
CA PHE A 56 -11.71 7.05 -2.66
C PHE A 56 -10.54 7.26 -3.65
N GLY A 57 -10.00 6.17 -4.19
CA GLY A 57 -8.83 6.20 -5.08
C GLY A 57 -7.50 6.36 -4.38
N GLN A 58 -7.41 5.95 -3.10
CA GLN A 58 -6.12 5.90 -2.38
C GLN A 58 -5.14 4.99 -3.12
N PRO A 59 -3.83 5.28 -3.05
CA PRO A 59 -2.83 4.41 -3.64
C PRO A 59 -2.86 3.02 -2.98
N VAL A 60 -2.86 1.97 -3.81
CA VAL A 60 -2.91 0.58 -3.38
C VAL A 60 -1.58 -0.10 -3.71
N PHE A 61 -0.95 -0.70 -2.71
CA PHE A 61 0.30 -1.43 -2.86
C PHE A 61 0.07 -2.90 -2.58
N ALA A 62 0.49 -3.77 -3.49
CA ALA A 62 0.59 -5.19 -3.19
C ALA A 62 1.91 -5.45 -2.46
N ILE A 63 1.90 -6.32 -1.47
CA ILE A 63 3.13 -6.88 -0.90
C ILE A 63 3.34 -8.28 -1.47
N ILE A 64 4.61 -8.65 -1.61
CA ILE A 64 5.01 -10.00 -1.99
C ILE A 64 6.12 -10.53 -1.08
N ASN A 65 6.04 -11.81 -0.80
CA ASN A 65 7.07 -12.62 -0.16
C ASN A 65 7.86 -13.44 -1.20
N LYS A 66 8.76 -14.28 -0.71
CA LYS A 66 9.70 -15.00 -1.57
C LYS A 66 8.90 -15.93 -2.46
N ASP A 67 9.24 -15.93 -3.75
CA ASP A 67 8.61 -16.79 -4.76
C ASP A 67 7.15 -16.41 -5.12
N GLU A 68 6.59 -15.35 -4.54
CA GLU A 68 5.29 -14.80 -4.93
C GLU A 68 5.41 -13.92 -6.19
N VAL A 69 4.43 -14.05 -7.09
CA VAL A 69 4.39 -13.32 -8.36
C VAL A 69 3.05 -12.62 -8.49
N ILE A 70 3.10 -11.32 -8.80
CA ILE A 70 1.89 -10.53 -9.07
C ILE A 70 1.26 -10.98 -10.40
N PRO A 71 -0.03 -11.37 -10.40
CA PRO A 71 -0.75 -11.67 -11.64
C PRO A 71 -0.78 -10.45 -12.57
N THR A 72 -0.49 -10.66 -13.85
CA THR A 72 -0.39 -9.56 -14.83
C THR A 72 -1.71 -8.81 -15.03
N ASN A 73 -2.84 -9.49 -14.85
CA ASN A 73 -4.17 -8.90 -14.94
C ASN A 73 -4.49 -7.90 -13.83
N ILE A 74 -3.70 -7.82 -12.75
CA ILE A 74 -3.92 -6.88 -11.65
C ILE A 74 -2.87 -5.76 -11.57
N ILE A 75 -1.79 -5.82 -12.35
CA ILE A 75 -0.68 -4.85 -12.25
C ILE A 75 -1.17 -3.40 -12.42
N ASN A 76 -2.06 -3.16 -13.39
CA ASN A 76 -2.58 -1.81 -13.68
C ASN A 76 -3.55 -1.30 -12.59
N ARG A 77 -3.96 -2.16 -11.65
CA ARG A 77 -4.84 -1.82 -10.52
C ARG A 77 -4.03 -1.39 -9.29
N LEU A 78 -2.71 -1.56 -9.32
CA LEU A 78 -1.81 -1.28 -8.21
C LEU A 78 -1.00 -0.01 -8.50
N THR A 79 -0.76 0.77 -7.44
CA THR A 79 0.22 1.86 -7.46
C THR A 79 1.65 1.34 -7.44
N GLY A 80 1.89 0.19 -6.80
CA GLY A 80 3.20 -0.42 -6.75
C GLY A 80 3.21 -1.75 -6.02
N VAL A 81 4.39 -2.38 -6.01
CA VAL A 81 4.64 -3.66 -5.35
C VAL A 81 5.76 -3.49 -4.32
N ILE A 82 5.57 -4.00 -3.12
CA ILE A 82 6.54 -4.00 -2.02
C ILE A 82 7.04 -5.42 -1.84
N ASP A 83 8.30 -5.67 -2.22
CA ASP A 83 8.96 -6.96 -2.02
C ASP A 83 9.63 -7.00 -0.64
N LEU A 84 9.13 -7.87 0.25
CA LEU A 84 9.61 -7.98 1.63
C LEU A 84 10.97 -8.69 1.75
N ASN A 85 11.42 -9.39 0.71
CA ASN A 85 12.70 -10.13 0.72
C ASN A 85 13.86 -9.29 0.22
N LYS A 86 13.57 -8.24 -0.55
CA LYS A 86 14.56 -7.22 -0.85
C LYS A 86 14.73 -6.35 0.38
N LYS A 87 15.92 -6.41 0.97
CA LYS A 87 16.38 -5.30 1.83
C LYS A 87 16.34 -4.04 0.98
N ASN A 88 15.34 -3.20 1.22
CA ASN A 88 15.29 -1.87 0.64
C ASN A 88 16.49 -1.09 1.20
N THR A 89 17.61 -1.14 0.49
CA THR A 89 18.79 -0.31 0.80
C THR A 89 18.52 1.16 0.48
N ASP A 90 17.52 1.43 -0.36
CA ASP A 90 16.98 2.78 -0.55
C ASP A 90 15.65 2.92 0.21
N ARG A 91 15.69 3.76 1.23
CA ARG A 91 14.51 4.22 1.97
C ARG A 91 13.52 4.76 0.94
N ILE A 92 12.32 4.17 0.86
CA ILE A 92 11.20 4.75 0.11
C ILE A 92 10.81 6.06 0.80
N GLN A 93 11.54 7.13 0.47
CA GLN A 93 11.04 8.47 0.66
C GLN A 93 10.05 8.70 -0.48
N PRO A 94 8.81 9.16 -0.21
CA PRO A 94 7.94 9.62 -1.28
C PRO A 94 8.74 10.64 -2.07
N ALA A 95 8.88 10.44 -3.38
CA ALA A 95 9.61 11.35 -4.24
C ALA A 95 8.96 12.73 -4.11
N VAL A 96 9.56 13.61 -3.29
CA VAL A 96 9.25 15.03 -3.30
C VAL A 96 9.87 15.54 -4.59
N PRO A 97 9.08 16.04 -5.56
CA PRO A 97 9.67 16.67 -6.72
C PRO A 97 10.51 17.85 -6.21
N ARG A 98 11.83 17.76 -6.35
CA ARG A 98 12.68 18.94 -6.21
C ARG A 98 12.31 19.83 -7.38
N LEU A 99 11.52 20.87 -7.12
CA LEU A 99 11.43 22.02 -8.01
C LEU A 99 12.83 22.63 -8.04
N THR A 100 13.60 22.33 -9.08
CA THR A 100 14.76 23.16 -9.46
C THR A 100 14.20 24.45 -10.04
N GLY A 101 13.76 25.35 -9.15
CA GLY A 101 13.67 26.76 -9.48
C GLY A 101 15.10 27.28 -9.57
N ASN A 102 15.64 27.37 -10.78
CA ASN A 102 16.66 28.36 -11.05
C ASN A 102 15.96 29.73 -10.98
N ILE A 103 16.50 30.58 -10.09
CA ILE A 103 16.49 32.05 -10.08
C ILE A 103 15.67 32.78 -11.14
#